data_AF-R7CE78-F1
#
_entry.id   AF-R7CE78-F1
#
_cell.length_a   1.000
_cell.length_b   1.000
_cell.length_c   1.000
_cell.angle_alpha   90.00
_cell.angle_beta   90.00
_cell.angle_gamma   90.00
#
_symmetry.space_group_name_H-M   'P 1'
#
loop_
_entity.id
_entity.type
_entity.pdbx_description
1 polymer ?
#
loop_
_entity_poly.entity_id
_entity_poly.type
_entity_poly.pdbx_seq_one_letter_code
_entity_poly.pdbx_strand_id
1 'polypeptide(L)'
;MLHEVQHCYLKWCTEGFEPFKDEYRSHMAFRGTRATLEALDGTVFAQGTIAGIDDQGQLLLETAPGKLVAAQSGEVHVRSLER
;
A
#
# COMPACT_ATOMS: atom_id res chain seq x y z
N MET A 1 6.17 21.82 -9.48
CA MET A 1 5.84 21.08 -8.23
C MET A 1 4.42 21.40 -7.77
N LEU A 2 4.07 22.65 -7.44
CA LEU A 2 2.71 22.99 -6.97
C LEU A 2 1.60 22.76 -8.02
N HIS A 3 1.88 22.97 -9.31
CA HIS A 3 0.90 22.75 -10.39
C HIS A 3 0.52 21.27 -10.56
N GLU A 4 1.50 20.36 -10.49
CA GLU A 4 1.26 18.91 -10.56
C GLU A 4 0.41 18.42 -9.40
N VAL A 5 0.72 18.88 -8.18
CA VAL A 5 -0.06 18.56 -6.98
C VAL A 5 -1.50 19.08 -7.12
N GLN A 6 -1.68 20.30 -7.62
CA GLN A 6 -3.01 20.87 -7.84
C GLN A 6 -3.80 20.08 -8.88
N HIS A 7 -3.17 19.69 -10.00
CA HIS A 7 -3.82 18.90 -11.05
C HIS A 7 -4.26 17.53 -10.51
N CYS A 8 -3.36 16.80 -9.83
CA CYS A 8 -3.70 15.51 -9.22
C CYS A 8 -4.78 15.65 -8.14
N TYR A 9 -4.73 16.71 -7.33
CA TYR A 9 -5.75 16.95 -6.30
C TYR A 9 -7.13 17.20 -6.89
N LEU A 10 -7.24 18.02 -7.93
CA LEU A 10 -8.52 18.28 -8.59
C LEU A 10 -9.10 17.00 -9.24
N LYS A 11 -8.24 16.19 -9.85
CA LYS A 11 -8.62 14.89 -10.39
C LYS A 11 -9.06 13.93 -9.29
N TRP A 12 -8.37 13.89 -8.17
CA TRP A 12 -8.76 13.10 -7.00
C TRP A 12 -10.13 13.53 -6.45
N CYS A 13 -10.40 14.83 -6.32
CA CYS A 13 -11.69 15.33 -5.84
C CYS A 13 -12.88 14.95 -6.73
N THR A 14 -12.64 14.69 -8.01
CA THR A 14 -13.69 14.40 -9.00
C THR A 14 -13.83 12.92 -9.30
N GLU A 15 -12.72 12.19 -9.36
CA GLU A 15 -12.66 10.80 -9.83
C GLU A 15 -12.18 9.81 -8.74
N GLY A 16 -11.72 10.30 -7.59
CA GLY A 16 -11.15 9.46 -6.52
C GLY A 16 -9.80 8.86 -6.90
N PHE A 17 -9.51 7.67 -6.36
CA PHE A 17 -8.20 7.00 -6.54
C PHE A 17 -8.08 6.23 -7.86
N GLU A 18 -9.20 5.79 -8.44
CA GLU A 18 -9.25 4.95 -9.65
C GLU A 18 -8.25 5.36 -10.76
N PRO A 19 -8.18 6.63 -11.19
CA PRO A 19 -7.30 7.02 -12.28
C PRO A 19 -5.81 7.01 -11.94
N PHE A 20 -5.43 6.84 -10.67
CA PHE A 20 -4.05 6.83 -10.21
C PHE A 20 -3.52 5.41 -9.95
N LYS A 21 -4.38 4.39 -9.95
CA LYS A 21 -4.00 3.03 -9.50
C LYS A 21 -2.83 2.45 -10.27
N ASP A 22 -2.84 2.57 -11.60
CA ASP A 22 -1.80 1.96 -12.44
C ASP A 22 -0.44 2.65 -12.25
N GLU A 23 -0.42 3.99 -12.23
CA GLU A 23 0.79 4.76 -11.97
C GLU A 23 1.31 4.54 -10.54
N TYR A 24 0.41 4.45 -9.57
CA TYR A 24 0.76 4.12 -8.20
C TYR A 24 1.41 2.73 -8.12
N ARG A 25 0.81 1.72 -8.74
CA ARG A 25 1.33 0.34 -8.79
C ARG A 25 2.68 0.25 -9.50
N SER A 26 2.91 1.01 -10.56
CA SER A 26 4.20 1.01 -11.26
C SER A 26 5.33 1.61 -10.42
N HIS A 27 5.00 2.51 -9.49
CA HIS A 27 5.96 3.17 -8.62
C HIS A 27 6.06 2.55 -7.22
N MET A 28 5.29 1.50 -6.92
CA MET A 28 5.35 0.82 -5.62
C MET A 28 6.73 0.22 -5.37
N ALA A 29 7.39 0.73 -4.33
CA ALA A 29 8.60 0.12 -3.81
C ALA A 29 8.31 -1.22 -3.11
N PHE A 30 9.31 -2.10 -3.09
CA PHE A 30 9.31 -3.34 -2.30
C PHE A 30 8.22 -4.37 -2.65
N ARG A 31 7.57 -4.24 -3.81
CA ARG A 31 6.69 -5.28 -4.32
C ARG A 31 7.48 -6.58 -4.51
N GLY A 32 6.93 -7.69 -4.02
CA GLY A 32 7.60 -9.00 -4.00
C GLY A 32 8.60 -9.18 -2.85
N THR A 33 8.81 -8.17 -2.00
CA THR A 33 9.65 -8.27 -0.80
C THR A 33 8.84 -8.79 0.38
N ARG A 34 9.46 -9.62 1.23
CA ARG A 34 8.85 -10.10 2.47
C ARG A 34 8.92 -9.00 3.53
N ALA A 35 7.80 -8.75 4.20
CA ALA A 35 7.64 -7.67 5.15
C ALA A 35 6.90 -8.11 6.41
N THR A 36 7.19 -7.43 7.51
CA THR A 36 6.41 -7.50 8.75
C THR A 36 5.67 -6.17 8.95
N LEU A 37 4.36 -6.25 9.10
CA LEU A 37 3.50 -5.11 9.42
C LEU A 37 3.16 -5.12 10.91
N GLU A 38 3.26 -3.98 11.55
CA GLU A 38 2.94 -3.80 12.97
C GLU A 38 1.97 -2.66 13.21
N ALA A 39 1.12 -2.84 14.22
CA ALA A 39 0.31 -1.78 14.78
C ALA A 39 1.16 -0.81 15.63
N LEU A 40 0.56 0.32 16.02
CA LEU A 40 1.24 1.35 16.82
C LEU A 40 1.71 0.85 18.20
N ASP A 41 1.07 -0.17 18.75
CA ASP A 41 1.44 -0.79 20.03
C ASP A 41 2.57 -1.83 19.90
N GLY A 42 3.10 -2.04 18.68
CA GLY A 42 4.12 -3.04 18.37
C GLY A 42 3.58 -4.46 18.17
N THR A 43 2.25 -4.65 18.20
CA THR A 43 1.64 -5.94 17.88
C THR A 43 1.84 -6.24 16.39
N VAL A 44 2.36 -7.42 16.08
CA VAL A 44 2.49 -7.89 14.69
C VAL A 44 1.10 -8.11 14.12
N PHE A 45 0.76 -7.31 13.11
CA PHE A 45 -0.50 -7.39 12.38
C PHE A 45 -0.46 -8.51 11.34
N ALA A 46 0.59 -8.53 10.52
CA ALA A 46 0.76 -9.53 9.47
C ALA A 46 2.23 -9.69 9.05
N GLN A 47 2.59 -10.87 8.60
CA GLN A 47 3.88 -11.17 7.96
C GLN A 47 3.64 -11.88 6.64
N GLY A 48 4.34 -11.47 5.60
CA GLY A 48 4.09 -11.97 4.25
C GLY A 48 4.82 -11.20 3.18
N THR A 49 4.46 -11.42 1.93
CA THR A 49 5.07 -10.74 0.77
C THR A 49 4.18 -9.59 0.29
N ILE A 50 4.76 -8.42 0.02
CA ILE A 50 4.02 -7.29 -0.54
C ILE A 50 3.53 -7.63 -1.96
N ALA A 51 2.23 -7.80 -2.11
CA ALA A 51 1.60 -8.16 -3.38
C ALA A 51 1.27 -6.92 -4.24
N GLY A 52 0.94 -5.80 -3.58
CA GLY A 52 0.57 -4.54 -4.24
C GLY A 52 -0.45 -3.77 -3.41
N ILE A 53 -1.44 -3.19 -4.09
CA ILE A 53 -2.57 -2.50 -3.48
C ILE A 53 -3.90 -2.95 -4.09
N ASP A 54 -4.98 -2.89 -3.29
CA ASP A 54 -6.34 -3.08 -3.77
C ASP A 54 -6.90 -1.81 -4.45
N ASP A 55 -8.19 -1.85 -4.80
CA ASP A 55 -8.87 -0.75 -5.48
C ASP A 55 -9.12 0.47 -4.57
N GLN A 56 -8.96 0.32 -3.25
CA GLN A 56 -9.05 1.40 -2.28
C GLN A 56 -7.66 1.95 -1.90
N GLY A 57 -6.58 1.40 -2.46
CA GLY A 57 -5.21 1.79 -2.16
C GLY A 57 -4.67 1.18 -0.86
N GLN A 58 -5.34 0.18 -0.29
CA GLN A 58 -4.83 -0.54 0.88
C GLN A 58 -3.68 -1.46 0.45
N LEU A 59 -2.63 -1.53 1.26
CA LEU A 59 -1.48 -2.40 1.02
C LEU A 59 -1.93 -3.86 1.14
N LEU A 60 -1.64 -4.67 0.13
CA LEU A 60 -1.92 -6.10 0.13
C LEU A 60 -0.67 -6.89 0.48
N LEU A 61 -0.77 -7.70 1.54
CA LEU A 61 0.26 -8.62 1.99
C LEU A 61 -0.19 -10.07 1.80
N GLU A 62 0.56 -10.86 1.05
CA GLU A 62 0.33 -12.30 0.89
C GLU A 62 0.97 -13.06 2.05
N THR A 63 0.14 -13.57 2.96
CA THR A 63 0.57 -14.25 4.20
C THR A 63 0.73 -15.76 4.03
N ALA A 64 0.06 -16.32 3.03
CA ALA A 64 0.14 -17.70 2.56
C ALA A 64 -0.31 -17.72 1.09
N PRO A 65 -0.02 -18.78 0.30
CA PRO A 65 -0.38 -18.84 -1.11
C PRO A 65 -1.88 -18.54 -1.33
N GLY A 66 -2.17 -17.45 -2.04
CA GLY A 66 -3.54 -16.99 -2.32
C GLY A 66 -4.25 -16.28 -1.16
N LYS A 67 -3.61 -16.14 0.00
CA LYS A 67 -4.18 -15.46 1.18
C LYS A 67 -3.63 -14.05 1.32
N LEU A 68 -4.40 -13.09 0.82
CA LEU A 68 -4.10 -11.66 0.94
C LEU A 68 -4.74 -11.06 2.19
N VAL A 69 -3.97 -10.22 2.88
CA VAL A 69 -4.42 -9.36 3.97
C VAL A 69 -4.26 -7.92 3.51
N ALA A 70 -5.34 -7.15 3.59
CA ALA A 70 -5.31 -5.71 3.34
C ALA A 70 -4.91 -4.96 4.61
N ALA A 71 -4.05 -3.96 4.44
CA ALA A 71 -3.48 -3.16 5.50
C ALA A 71 -3.59 -1.68 5.13
N GLN A 72 -4.15 -0.88 6.04
CA GLN A 72 -4.26 0.56 5.85
C GLN A 72 -3.14 1.29 6.60
N SER A 73 -2.45 2.17 5.88
CA SER A 73 -1.47 3.06 6.51
C SER A 73 -2.18 4.01 7.47
N GLY A 74 -1.69 4.06 8.72
CA GLY A 74 -2.31 4.79 9.83
C GLY A 74 -2.69 3.88 10.99
N GLU A 75 -3.06 2.63 10.70
CA GLU A 75 -3.27 1.59 11.71
C GLU A 75 -2.05 0.68 11.84
N VAL A 76 -1.34 0.46 10.72
CA VAL A 76 -0.13 -0.36 10.67
C VAL A 76 0.98 0.31 9.85
N HIS A 77 2.22 -0.10 10.12
CA HIS A 77 3.42 0.34 9.41
C HIS A 77 4.36 -0.84 9.13
N VAL A 78 5.24 -0.68 8.13
CA VAL A 78 6.27 -1.67 7.81
C VAL A 78 7.38 -1.56 8.84
N ARG A 79 7.57 -2.59 9.68
CA ARG A 79 8.70 -2.67 10.63
C ARG A 79 9.98 -3.13 9.95
N SER A 80 9.89 -4.19 9.15
CA SER A 80 11.05 -4.81 8.53
C SER A 80 10.75 -5.25 7.11
N LEU A 81 11.81 -5.25 6.30
CA LEU A 81 11.86 -5.76 4.94
C LEU A 81 13.00 -6.77 4.87
N GLU A 82 12.73 -7.97 4.39
CA GLU A 82 13.72 -9.01 4.16
C GLU A 82 14.04 -9.03 2.66
N ARG A 83 15.32 -8.76 2.32
CA ARG A 83 15.83 -8.79 0.95
C ARG A 83 16.41 -10.15 0.60
#